data_AF-A0AAV4S5E8-F1
#
_entry.id   AF-A0AAV4S5E8-F1
#
_cell.length_a   1.000
_cell.length_b   1.000
_cell.length_c   1.000
_cell.angle_alpha   90.00
_cell.angle_beta   90.00
_cell.angle_gamma   90.00
#
_symmetry.space_group_name_H-M   'P 1'
#
loop_
_entity.id
_entity.type
_entity.pdbx_description
1 polymer ?
#
loop_
_entity_poly.entity_id
_entity_poly.type
_entity_poly.pdbx_seq_one_letter_code
_entity_poly.pdbx_strand_id
1 'polypeptide(L)'
;MAKAATSLGNKLPILMKGMVEGSKPKLATFVKYAKVELVPPKMSEMPEVMAGFGRLMRSAKSGSWKQYTVKEGWLNTLIAMEIYFCFCIGECIGKGSLLGYQV
;
A
#
# COMPACT_ATOMS: atom_id res chain seq x y z
N MET A 1 31.72 31.35 11.89
CA MET A 1 30.66 30.59 11.18
C MET A 1 31.20 29.36 10.44
N ALA A 2 32.41 29.38 9.86
CA ALA A 2 33.00 28.23 9.14
C ALA A 2 33.17 26.94 10.00
N LYS A 3 33.64 27.03 11.25
CA LYS A 3 33.83 25.87 12.15
C LYS A 3 32.53 25.12 12.53
N ALA A 4 31.39 25.82 12.57
CA ALA A 4 30.09 25.21 12.86
C ALA A 4 29.54 24.45 11.65
N ALA A 5 29.82 24.92 10.42
CA ALA A 5 29.48 24.22 9.20
C ALA A 5 30.34 22.94 9.00
N THR A 6 31.64 22.99 9.36
CA THR A 6 32.52 21.81 9.30
C THR A 6 32.14 20.75 10.34
N SER A 7 31.70 21.15 11.54
CA SER A 7 31.24 20.20 12.57
C SER A 7 29.90 19.55 12.23
N LEU A 8 29.01 20.26 11.50
CA LEU A 8 27.78 19.70 10.95
C LEU A 8 28.07 18.69 9.83
N GLY A 9 29.00 19.02 8.92
CA GLY A 9 29.44 18.12 7.84
C GLY A 9 30.03 16.81 8.37
N ASN A 10 30.79 16.85 9.47
CA ASN A 10 31.33 15.64 10.11
C ASN A 10 30.28 14.82 10.87
N LYS A 11 29.17 15.44 11.30
CA LYS A 11 28.05 14.75 11.97
C LYS A 11 27.04 14.16 10.98
N LEU A 12 26.98 14.67 9.75
CA LEU A 12 26.14 14.17 8.66
C LEU A 12 26.31 12.66 8.38
N PRO A 13 27.54 12.11 8.23
CA PRO A 13 27.72 10.67 7.99
C PRO A 13 27.34 9.82 9.21
N ILE A 14 27.45 10.36 10.42
CA ILE A 14 27.04 9.69 11.67
C ILE A 14 25.52 9.63 11.76
N LEU A 15 24.82 10.72 11.41
CA LEU A 15 23.36 10.76 11.34
C LEU A 15 22.82 9.84 10.23
N MET A 16 23.46 9.82 9.06
CA MET A 16 23.11 8.89 7.99
C MET A 16 23.31 7.44 8.41
N LYS A 17 24.41 7.10 9.08
CA LYS A 17 24.61 5.74 9.63
C LYS A 17 23.53 5.39 10.65
N GLY A 18 23.21 6.28 11.59
CA GLY A 18 22.14 6.06 12.55
C GLY A 18 20.76 5.88 11.89
N MET A 19 20.47 6.65 10.85
CA MET A 19 19.24 6.48 10.06
C MET A 19 19.20 5.14 9.32
N VAL A 20 20.30 4.72 8.72
CA VAL A 20 20.40 3.43 8.01
C VAL A 20 20.27 2.28 8.99
N GLU A 21 20.95 2.34 10.12
CA GLU A 21 20.90 1.32 11.17
C GLU A 21 19.50 1.22 11.80
N GLY A 22 18.82 2.35 12.00
CA GLY A 22 17.43 2.37 12.48
C GLY A 22 16.39 1.95 11.43
N SER A 23 16.66 2.17 10.15
CA SER A 23 15.72 1.84 9.06
C SER A 23 15.81 0.38 8.60
N LYS A 24 16.99 -0.24 8.67
CA LYS A 24 17.21 -1.65 8.32
C LYS A 24 16.21 -2.62 8.95
N PRO A 25 15.98 -2.64 10.27
CA PRO A 25 15.03 -3.60 10.87
C PRO A 25 13.58 -3.33 10.45
N LYS A 26 13.20 -2.07 10.24
CA LYS A 26 11.87 -1.68 9.77
C LYS A 26 11.62 -2.14 8.34
N LEU A 27 12.60 -1.94 7.45
CA LEU A 27 12.54 -2.42 6.08
C LEU A 27 12.54 -3.95 6.01
N ALA A 28 13.32 -4.63 6.85
CA ALA A 28 13.31 -6.10 6.92
C ALA A 28 11.92 -6.63 7.30
N THR A 29 11.25 -5.97 8.25
CA THR A 29 9.89 -6.32 8.67
C THR A 29 8.88 -6.04 7.55
N PHE A 30 8.99 -4.88 6.90
CA PHE A 30 8.16 -4.53 5.74
C PHE A 30 8.31 -5.57 4.61
N VAL A 31 9.54 -5.91 4.23
CA VAL A 31 9.82 -6.91 3.19
C VAL A 31 9.27 -8.28 3.55
N LYS A 32 9.31 -8.68 4.83
CA LYS A 32 8.74 -9.94 5.30
C LYS A 32 7.23 -10.02 5.01
N TYR A 33 6.46 -8.99 5.36
CA TYR A 33 5.01 -8.99 5.14
C TYR A 33 4.63 -8.69 3.69
N ALA A 34 5.35 -7.80 3.01
CA ALA A 34 5.14 -7.50 1.60
C ALA A 34 5.23 -8.76 0.71
N LYS A 35 6.11 -9.71 1.06
CA LYS A 35 6.26 -10.98 0.32
C LYS A 35 5.07 -11.93 0.43
N VAL A 36 4.20 -11.76 1.42
CA VAL A 36 3.04 -12.64 1.60
C VAL A 36 1.73 -11.93 1.22
N GLU A 37 1.61 -10.63 1.51
CA GLU A 37 0.37 -9.88 1.28
C GLU A 37 0.33 -9.17 -0.10
N LEU A 38 1.48 -8.70 -0.61
CA LEU A 38 1.53 -7.87 -1.82
C LEU A 38 1.96 -8.66 -3.07
N VAL A 39 2.20 -9.96 -2.94
CA VAL A 39 2.59 -10.80 -4.07
C VAL A 39 1.33 -11.13 -4.87
N PRO A 40 1.38 -11.06 -6.22
CA PRO A 40 0.26 -11.43 -7.04
C PRO A 40 -0.20 -12.87 -6.71
N PRO A 41 -1.52 -13.09 -6.58
CA PRO A 41 -2.05 -14.38 -6.20
C PRO A 41 -1.67 -15.45 -7.22
N LYS A 42 -1.61 -16.71 -6.76
CA LYS A 42 -1.33 -17.82 -7.68
C LYS A 42 -2.53 -18.04 -8.58
N MET A 43 -2.28 -18.45 -9.83
CA MET A 43 -3.36 -18.77 -10.77
C MET A 43 -4.36 -19.81 -10.24
N SER A 44 -3.91 -20.70 -9.35
CA SER A 44 -4.75 -21.69 -8.67
C SER A 44 -5.80 -21.09 -7.74
N GLU A 45 -5.62 -19.85 -7.27
CA GLU A 45 -6.52 -19.16 -6.34
C GLU A 45 -7.58 -18.33 -7.09
N MET A 46 -7.43 -18.13 -8.40
CA MET A 46 -8.39 -17.40 -9.24
C MET A 46 -9.83 -17.93 -9.17
N PRO A 47 -10.10 -19.25 -9.19
CA PRO A 47 -11.47 -19.77 -9.08
C PRO A 47 -12.15 -19.37 -7.76
N GLU A 48 -11.39 -19.30 -6.67
CA GLU A 48 -11.90 -18.90 -5.36
C GLU A 48 -12.24 -17.42 -5.31
N VAL A 49 -11.39 -16.56 -5.89
CA VAL A 49 -11.66 -15.12 -6.05
C VAL A 49 -12.94 -14.89 -6.86
N MET A 50 -13.12 -15.60 -7.97
CA MET A 50 -14.32 -15.51 -8.80
C MET A 50 -15.58 -15.99 -8.05
N ALA A 51 -15.47 -17.05 -7.26
CA ALA A 51 -16.56 -17.52 -6.41
C ALA A 51 -16.93 -16.50 -5.33
N GLY A 52 -15.93 -15.87 -4.69
CA GLY A 52 -16.12 -14.78 -3.72
C GLY A 52 -16.84 -13.57 -4.33
N PHE A 53 -16.41 -13.15 -5.52
CA PHE A 53 -17.07 -12.08 -6.26
C PHE A 53 -18.54 -12.43 -6.60
N GLY A 54 -18.80 -13.68 -7.01
CA GLY A 54 -20.16 -14.16 -7.26
C GLY A 54 -21.07 -14.05 -6.02
N ARG A 55 -20.54 -14.35 -4.82
CA ARG A 55 -21.28 -14.18 -3.56
C ARG A 55 -21.56 -12.71 -3.27
N LEU A 56 -20.57 -11.83 -3.46
CA LEU A 56 -20.74 -10.38 -3.27
C LEU A 56 -21.85 -9.83 -4.18
N MET A 57 -21.85 -10.21 -5.46
CA MET A 57 -22.88 -9.82 -6.42
C MET A 57 -24.27 -10.34 -6.03
N ARG A 58 -24.36 -11.57 -5.50
CA ARG A 58 -25.63 -12.12 -5.02
C ARG A 58 -26.13 -11.37 -3.79
N SER A 59 -25.26 -11.04 -2.83
CA SER A 59 -25.57 -10.24 -1.64
C SER A 59 -26.00 -8.82 -1.97
N ALA A 60 -25.43 -8.22 -3.02
CA ALA A 60 -25.86 -6.92 -3.53
C ALA A 60 -27.27 -7.00 -4.14
N LYS A 61 -27.53 -8.02 -4.97
CA LYS A 61 -28.85 -8.25 -5.60
C LYS A 61 -29.95 -8.60 -4.60
N SER A 62 -29.64 -9.37 -3.54
CA SER A 62 -30.61 -9.74 -2.51
C SER A 62 -30.92 -8.61 -1.52
N GLY A 63 -30.18 -7.49 -1.56
CA GLY A 63 -30.37 -6.39 -0.61
C GLY A 63 -29.80 -6.65 0.79
N SER A 64 -29.01 -7.71 0.96
CA SER A 64 -28.44 -8.12 2.25
C SER A 64 -27.46 -7.08 2.82
N TRP A 65 -26.91 -6.20 1.99
CA TRP A 65 -26.07 -5.08 2.40
C TRP A 65 -26.76 -4.09 3.34
N LYS A 66 -28.10 -4.04 3.34
CA LYS A 66 -28.88 -3.18 4.25
C LYS A 66 -28.83 -3.64 5.70
N GLN A 67 -28.42 -4.88 5.95
CA GLN A 67 -28.27 -5.43 7.31
C GLN A 67 -26.86 -5.25 7.88
N TYR A 68 -25.94 -4.63 7.15
CA TYR A 68 -24.59 -4.39 7.63
C TYR A 68 -24.57 -3.32 8.72
N THR A 69 -23.75 -3.57 9.74
CA THR A 69 -23.47 -2.58 10.77
C THR A 69 -22.60 -1.46 10.19
N VAL A 70 -22.67 -0.27 10.79
CA VAL A 70 -21.87 0.90 10.36
C VAL A 70 -20.37 0.57 10.35
N LYS A 71 -19.91 -0.23 11.31
CA LYS A 71 -18.52 -0.68 11.41
C LYS A 71 -18.10 -1.51 10.18
N GLU A 72 -18.93 -2.46 9.77
CA GLU A 72 -18.67 -3.32 8.61
C GLU A 72 -18.71 -2.52 7.31
N GLY A 73 -19.70 -1.64 7.15
CA GLY A 73 -19.78 -0.74 6.00
C GLY A 73 -18.56 0.16 5.88
N TRP A 74 -18.08 0.71 7.00
CA TRP A 74 -16.88 1.54 7.05
C TRP A 74 -15.63 0.75 6.67
N LEU A 75 -15.44 -0.43 7.24
CA LEU A 75 -14.29 -1.30 6.93
C LEU A 75 -14.25 -1.66 5.43
N ASN A 76 -15.40 -2.08 4.87
CA ASN A 76 -15.49 -2.42 3.44
C ASN A 76 -15.21 -1.20 2.54
N THR A 77 -15.61 -0.01 2.97
CA THR A 77 -15.33 1.24 2.24
C THR A 77 -13.83 1.57 2.25
N LEU A 78 -13.15 1.37 3.37
CA LEU A 78 -11.70 1.58 3.46
C LEU A 78 -10.93 0.62 2.55
N ILE A 79 -11.33 -0.65 2.49
CA ILE A 79 -10.73 -1.63 1.57
C ILE A 79 -10.98 -1.22 0.10
N ALA A 80 -12.20 -0.80 -0.23
CA ALA A 80 -12.51 -0.33 -1.58
C ALA A 80 -11.67 0.90 -1.98
N MET A 81 -11.44 1.81 -1.02
CA MET A 81 -10.58 2.97 -1.22
C MET A 81 -9.10 2.57 -1.41
N GLU A 82 -8.60 1.59 -0.66
CA GLU A 82 -7.25 1.05 -0.83
C GLU A 82 -7.04 0.48 -2.25
N ILE A 83 -7.98 -0.32 -2.75
CA ILE A 83 -7.94 -0.87 -4.11
C ILE A 83 -7.90 0.26 -5.16
N TYR A 84 -8.69 1.32 -4.94
CA TYR A 84 -8.68 2.49 -5.82
C TYR A 84 -7.33 3.22 -5.81
N PHE A 85 -6.70 3.36 -4.64
CA PHE A 85 -5.35 3.94 -4.56
C PHE A 85 -4.29 3.07 -5.24
N CYS A 86 -4.39 1.74 -5.16
CA CYS A 86 -3.53 0.85 -5.94
C CYS A 86 -3.68 1.09 -7.45
N PHE A 87 -4.91 1.33 -7.94
CA PHE A 87 -5.14 1.70 -9.33
C PHE A 87 -4.49 3.05 -9.68
N CYS A 88 -4.66 4.09 -8.84
CA CYS A 88 -4.00 5.38 -9.05
C CYS A 88 -2.46 5.28 -9.08
N ILE A 89 -1.87 4.46 -8.22
CA ILE A 89 -0.43 4.19 -8.23
C ILE A 89 -0.02 3.53 -9.56
N GLY A 90 -0.80 2.54 -10.02
CA GLY A 90 -0.59 1.91 -11.33
C GLY A 90 -0.67 2.90 -12.50
N GLU A 91 -1.64 3.82 -12.46
CA GLU A 91 -1.74 4.93 -13.41
C GLU A 91 -0.51 5.83 -13.37
N CYS A 92 -0.02 6.23 -12.19
CA CYS A 92 1.20 7.04 -12.08
C CYS A 92 2.42 6.31 -12.67
N ILE A 93 2.54 5.00 -12.46
CA ILE A 93 3.59 4.17 -13.07
C ILE A 93 3.43 4.14 -14.59
N GLY A 94 2.21 3.94 -15.10
CA GLY A 94 1.91 3.89 -16.54
C GLY A 94 2.14 5.21 -17.27
N LYS A 95 1.91 6.34 -16.59
CA LYS A 95 2.18 7.70 -17.10
C LYS A 95 3.66 8.07 -17.04
N GLY A 96 4.43 7.43 -16.16
CA GLY A 96 5.83 7.78 -15.90
C GLY A 96 6.03 9.12 -15.16
N SER A 97 4.94 9.73 -14.66
CA SER A 97 4.97 11.00 -13.91
C SER A 97 4.06 10.92 -12.69
N LEU A 98 4.52 11.49 -11.58
CA LEU A 98 3.71 11.65 -10.37
C LEU A 98 2.66 12.76 -10.51
N LEU A 99 2.88 13.71 -11.42
CA LEU A 99 2.02 14.88 -11.63
C LEU A 99 1.66 14.99 -13.11
N GLY A 100 0.37 14.79 -13.41
CA GLY A 100 -0.17 14.94 -14.75
C GLY A 100 0.45 14.01 -15.79
N TYR A 101 -0.05 14.12 -17.02
CA TYR A 101 0.66 13.57 -18.18
C TYR A 101 1.70 14.58 -18.64
N GLN A 102 2.91 14.12 -18.93
CA GLN A 102 3.89 14.92 -19.64
C GLN A 102 3.45 14.99 -21.11
N VAL A 103 2.74 16.08 -21.45
CA VAL A 103 2.39 16.45 -22.82
C VAL A 103 3.44 17.36 -23.42
#